data_AF-A0A1Q9NCR5-F1
#
_entry.id   AF-A0A1Q9NCR5-F1
#
_cell.length_a   1.000
_cell.length_b   1.000
_cell.length_c   1.000
_cell.angle_alpha   90.00
_cell.angle_beta   90.00
_cell.angle_gamma   90.00
#
_symmetry.space_group_name_H-M   'P 1'
#
loop_
_entity.id
_entity.type
_entity.pdbx_description
1 polymer ?
#
loop_
_entity_poly.entity_id
_entity_poly.type
_entity_poly.pdbx_seq_one_letter_code
_entity_poly.pdbx_strand_id
1 'polypeptide(L)'
;MHETKKNTVKSIEIPVVNDNSSIKQVPNYISSEKLRTKLVSSSIIITYSAAAVGSTTILLIVPNFETISLFIFLVTLRFGLKIGFQMMLTTAIIFELFATTVYGFGGWVLIFKIIGYLFFILVAGVMYKKEIYKELINENNSINQKYLYSILFFFIGYSLTIVYDLITTLSIIVIFPSLSLIMVNLIAGIPFFIFHEVTNGLLFSLIPSIIVLIDKSSIYGNY
;
A
#
# COMPACT_ATOMS: atom_id res chain seq x y z
N MET A 1 28.81 -57.98 -33.94
CA MET A 1 28.95 -57.38 -35.29
C MET A 1 27.54 -56.96 -35.70
N HIS A 2 27.13 -55.75 -35.30
CA HIS A 2 25.77 -55.22 -35.50
C HIS A 2 25.91 -53.89 -36.24
N GLU A 3 25.58 -53.87 -37.53
CA GLU A 3 25.48 -52.67 -38.34
C GLU A 3 24.16 -51.94 -38.03
N THR A 4 24.25 -50.77 -37.42
CA THR A 4 23.12 -49.84 -37.28
C THR A 4 23.11 -48.87 -38.48
N LYS A 5 22.08 -49.02 -39.33
CA LYS A 5 21.78 -48.14 -40.47
C LYS A 5 21.64 -46.68 -40.01
N LYS A 6 22.45 -45.80 -40.60
CA LYS A 6 22.26 -44.34 -40.55
C LYS A 6 21.02 -43.95 -41.37
N ASN A 7 19.99 -43.44 -40.70
CA ASN A 7 18.88 -42.75 -41.36
C ASN A 7 19.30 -41.32 -41.67
N THR A 8 19.46 -41.01 -42.96
CA THR A 8 19.61 -39.65 -43.49
C THR A 8 18.25 -38.96 -43.49
N VAL A 9 18.08 -38.00 -42.58
CA VAL A 9 16.92 -37.09 -42.56
C VAL A 9 17.06 -36.16 -43.76
N LYS A 10 16.16 -36.26 -44.75
CA LYS A 10 16.00 -35.26 -45.80
C LYS A 10 15.57 -33.94 -45.15
N SER A 11 16.40 -32.92 -45.24
CA SER A 11 16.06 -31.56 -44.88
C SER A 11 14.91 -31.07 -45.76
N ILE A 12 13.78 -30.78 -45.15
CA ILE A 12 12.66 -30.10 -45.79
C ILE A 12 13.05 -28.63 -45.91
N GLU A 13 13.33 -28.18 -47.13
CA GLU A 13 13.46 -26.74 -47.41
C GLU A 13 12.09 -26.09 -47.24
N ILE A 14 11.92 -25.34 -46.15
CA ILE A 14 10.75 -24.51 -45.94
C ILE A 14 10.90 -23.30 -46.88
N PRO A 15 9.94 -23.03 -47.79
CA PRO A 15 10.01 -21.86 -48.63
C PRO A 15 9.98 -20.60 -47.74
N VAL A 16 11.03 -19.78 -47.86
CA VAL A 16 11.05 -18.44 -47.27
C VAL A 16 10.04 -17.60 -48.05
N VAL A 17 8.82 -17.54 -47.51
CA VAL A 17 7.80 -16.59 -47.98
C VAL A 17 8.27 -15.20 -47.59
N ASN A 18 8.95 -14.55 -48.53
CA ASN A 18 9.37 -13.16 -48.43
C ASN A 18 8.16 -12.26 -48.73
N ASP A 19 7.24 -12.16 -47.76
CA ASP A 19 6.12 -11.23 -47.86
C ASP A 19 6.47 -9.92 -47.14
N ASN A 20 7.18 -9.06 -47.87
CA ASN A 20 7.43 -7.66 -47.51
C ASN A 20 6.19 -6.78 -47.80
N SER A 21 5.00 -7.19 -47.37
CA SER A 21 3.80 -6.36 -47.41
C SER A 21 3.42 -5.87 -46.00
N SER A 22 4.03 -4.76 -45.61
CA SER A 22 3.48 -3.79 -44.65
C SER A 22 3.02 -4.33 -43.29
N ILE A 23 3.97 -4.54 -42.38
CA ILE A 23 3.69 -4.58 -40.93
C ILE A 23 3.22 -3.18 -40.49
N LYS A 24 1.94 -2.87 -40.70
CA LYS A 24 1.20 -1.79 -40.01
C LYS A 24 0.45 -2.35 -38.80
N GLN A 25 1.12 -3.15 -37.95
CA GLN A 25 0.51 -3.75 -36.75
C GLN A 25 1.07 -3.23 -35.41
N VAL A 26 1.74 -2.08 -35.38
CA VAL A 26 2.31 -1.53 -34.14
C VAL A 26 1.38 -0.61 -33.30
N PRO A 27 0.18 -0.14 -33.71
CA PRO A 27 -0.65 0.70 -32.83
C PRO A 27 -1.38 -0.04 -31.70
N ASN A 28 -1.76 -1.31 -31.91
CA ASN A 28 -2.70 -2.03 -31.03
C ASN A 28 -2.05 -2.67 -29.79
N TYR A 29 -0.75 -2.97 -29.84
CA TYR A 29 -0.06 -3.62 -28.71
C TYR A 29 0.30 -2.60 -27.59
N ILE A 30 0.73 -1.40 -27.97
CA ILE A 30 1.08 -0.34 -27.02
C ILE A 30 -0.17 0.21 -26.30
N SER A 31 -1.33 0.22 -26.97
CA SER A 31 -2.60 0.64 -26.37
C SER A 31 -3.14 -0.40 -25.37
N SER A 32 -3.01 -1.70 -25.67
CA SER A 32 -3.45 -2.78 -24.78
C SER A 32 -2.58 -2.90 -23.52
N GLU A 33 -1.26 -2.70 -23.63
CA GLU A 33 -0.36 -2.70 -22.46
C GLU A 33 -0.64 -1.51 -21.53
N LYS A 34 -0.77 -0.30 -22.07
CA LYS A 34 -1.14 0.89 -21.28
C LYS A 34 -2.50 0.72 -20.59
N LEU A 35 -3.46 0.12 -21.29
CA LEU A 35 -4.76 -0.20 -20.71
C LEU A 35 -4.64 -1.22 -19.58
N ARG A 36 -3.88 -2.30 -19.78
CA ARG A 36 -3.62 -3.33 -18.76
C ARG A 36 -3.00 -2.72 -17.50
N THR A 37 -1.96 -1.90 -17.64
CA THR A 37 -1.29 -1.24 -16.51
C THR A 37 -2.25 -0.32 -15.74
N LYS A 38 -3.12 0.41 -16.44
CA LYS A 38 -4.17 1.23 -15.81
C LYS A 38 -5.18 0.38 -15.05
N LEU A 39 -5.62 -0.74 -15.63
CA LEU A 39 -6.56 -1.66 -15.00
C LEU A 39 -5.96 -2.29 -13.74
N VAL A 40 -4.71 -2.76 -13.79
CA VAL A 40 -4.00 -3.30 -12.63
C VAL A 40 -3.80 -2.24 -11.55
N SER A 41 -3.41 -1.02 -11.92
CA SER A 41 -3.27 0.07 -10.94
C SER A 41 -4.60 0.37 -10.26
N SER A 42 -5.69 0.39 -11.03
CA SER A 42 -7.04 0.64 -10.51
C SER A 42 -7.52 -0.49 -9.60
N SER A 43 -7.26 -1.75 -9.94
CA SER A 43 -7.64 -2.88 -9.10
C SER A 43 -6.90 -2.88 -7.76
N ILE A 44 -5.61 -2.51 -7.75
CA ILE A 44 -4.83 -2.32 -6.52
C ILE A 44 -5.48 -1.21 -5.68
N ILE A 45 -5.72 -0.03 -6.25
CA ILE A 45 -6.33 1.10 -5.54
C ILE A 45 -7.66 0.69 -4.92
N ILE A 46 -8.56 0.08 -5.69
CA ILE A 46 -9.90 -0.31 -5.23
C ILE A 46 -9.81 -1.37 -4.13
N THR A 47 -9.04 -2.44 -4.37
CA THR A 47 -8.97 -3.58 -3.44
C THR A 47 -8.37 -3.17 -2.10
N TYR A 48 -7.26 -2.44 -2.12
CA TYR A 48 -6.61 -1.99 -0.89
C TYR A 48 -7.39 -0.87 -0.19
N SER A 49 -8.08 0.01 -0.91
CA SER A 49 -8.99 0.99 -0.28
C SER A 49 -10.15 0.29 0.41
N ALA A 50 -10.78 -0.69 -0.25
CA ALA A 50 -11.86 -1.47 0.34
C ALA A 50 -11.39 -2.26 1.56
N ALA A 51 -10.21 -2.89 1.49
CA ALA A 51 -9.61 -3.58 2.62
C ALA A 51 -9.35 -2.63 3.79
N ALA A 52 -8.75 -1.45 3.52
CA ALA A 52 -8.47 -0.44 4.54
C ALA A 52 -9.74 0.09 5.22
N VAL A 53 -10.76 0.48 4.44
CA VAL A 53 -12.04 0.96 4.98
C VAL A 53 -12.75 -0.15 5.75
N GLY A 54 -12.85 -1.35 5.16
CA GLY A 54 -13.55 -2.48 5.77
C GLY A 54 -12.92 -2.94 7.08
N SER A 55 -11.60 -3.13 7.09
CA SER A 55 -10.86 -3.53 8.30
C SER A 55 -10.96 -2.47 9.40
N THR A 56 -10.75 -1.19 9.08
CA THR A 56 -10.90 -0.12 10.08
C THR A 56 -12.32 -0.06 10.61
N THR A 57 -13.34 -0.22 9.76
CA THR A 57 -14.75 -0.18 10.17
C THR A 57 -15.11 -1.33 11.12
N ILE A 58 -14.64 -2.55 10.83
CA ILE A 58 -14.83 -3.71 11.72
C ILE A 58 -14.11 -3.50 13.05
N LEU A 59 -12.94 -2.89 13.00
CA LEU A 59 -12.08 -2.67 14.17
C LEU A 59 -12.46 -1.44 14.99
N LEU A 60 -13.50 -0.68 14.61
CA LEU A 60 -14.03 0.43 15.41
C LEU A 60 -14.47 0.01 16.82
N ILE A 61 -14.81 -1.27 17.02
CA ILE A 61 -15.15 -1.82 18.33
C ILE A 61 -13.93 -1.86 19.26
N VAL A 62 -12.73 -2.01 18.69
CA VAL A 62 -11.46 -1.93 19.41
C VAL A 62 -11.02 -0.47 19.42
N PRO A 63 -10.92 0.18 20.60
CA PRO A 63 -10.55 1.59 20.67
C PRO A 63 -9.26 1.86 19.89
N ASN A 64 -9.34 2.78 18.93
CA ASN A 64 -8.19 3.31 18.20
C ASN A 64 -7.32 2.28 17.49
N PHE A 65 -7.91 1.21 16.94
CA PHE A 65 -7.19 0.31 16.04
C PHE A 65 -7.45 0.72 14.58
N GLU A 66 -6.52 1.45 13.96
CA GLU A 66 -6.71 2.02 12.63
C GLU A 66 -5.79 1.39 11.59
N THR A 67 -6.39 0.70 10.63
CA THR A 67 -5.65 0.02 9.55
C THR A 67 -5.42 0.89 8.31
N ILE A 68 -6.06 2.06 8.20
CA ILE A 68 -5.94 2.94 7.02
C ILE A 68 -4.50 3.40 6.82
N SER A 69 -3.86 3.92 7.87
CA SER A 69 -2.45 4.36 7.84
C SER A 69 -1.50 3.25 7.38
N LEU A 70 -1.69 2.02 7.89
CA LEU A 70 -0.94 0.83 7.49
C LEU A 70 -1.07 0.55 6.00
N PHE A 71 -2.30 0.53 5.47
CA PHE A 71 -2.54 0.24 4.06
C PHE A 71 -2.00 1.33 3.13
N ILE A 72 -2.16 2.60 3.49
CA ILE A 72 -1.58 3.72 2.73
C ILE A 72 -0.07 3.57 2.64
N PHE A 73 0.58 3.29 3.77
CA PHE A 73 2.02 3.11 3.83
C PHE A 73 2.48 1.88 3.03
N LEU A 74 1.83 0.73 3.24
CA LEU A 74 2.14 -0.54 2.55
C LEU A 74 2.02 -0.42 1.03
N VAL A 75 0.89 0.13 0.55
CA VAL A 75 0.64 0.32 -0.89
C VAL A 75 1.67 1.26 -1.49
N THR A 76 2.02 2.34 -0.79
CA THR A 76 3.04 3.29 -1.24
C THR A 76 4.43 2.63 -1.28
N LEU A 77 4.78 1.87 -0.24
CA LEU A 77 6.06 1.19 -0.12
C LEU A 77 6.26 0.14 -1.21
N ARG A 78 5.18 -0.52 -1.66
CA ARG A 78 5.23 -1.60 -2.66
C ARG A 78 5.02 -1.13 -4.09
N PHE A 79 4.04 -0.26 -4.32
CA PHE A 79 3.59 0.14 -5.66
C PHE A 79 3.97 1.59 -6.03
N GLY A 80 4.61 2.30 -5.10
CA GLY A 80 5.16 3.63 -5.30
C GLY A 80 4.19 4.78 -5.02
N LEU A 81 4.75 5.99 -5.05
CA LEU A 81 4.09 7.25 -4.65
C LEU A 81 2.76 7.52 -5.35
N LYS A 82 2.70 7.31 -6.67
CA LYS A 82 1.51 7.66 -7.46
C LYS A 82 0.29 6.81 -7.07
N ILE A 83 0.49 5.49 -6.97
CA ILE A 83 -0.59 4.55 -6.61
C ILE A 83 -0.98 4.74 -5.15
N GLY A 84 0.01 4.90 -4.26
CA GLY A 84 -0.21 5.19 -2.84
C GLY A 84 -1.03 6.46 -2.59
N PHE A 85 -0.71 7.55 -3.29
CA PHE A 85 -1.45 8.81 -3.19
C PHE A 85 -2.90 8.68 -3.67
N GLN A 86 -3.13 8.02 -4.81
CA GLN A 86 -4.48 7.79 -5.31
C GLN A 86 -5.29 6.93 -4.34
N MET A 87 -4.70 5.86 -3.81
CA MET A 87 -5.32 4.99 -2.81
C MET A 87 -5.64 5.74 -1.51
N MET A 88 -4.73 6.59 -1.03
CA MET A 88 -4.97 7.44 0.16
C MET A 88 -6.16 8.36 -0.04
N LEU A 89 -6.25 9.07 -1.17
CA LEU A 89 -7.37 9.96 -1.43
C LEU A 89 -8.69 9.18 -1.51
N THR A 90 -8.72 8.07 -2.25
CA THR A 90 -9.91 7.22 -2.35
C THR A 90 -10.34 6.70 -0.98
N THR A 91 -9.41 6.19 -0.19
CA THR A 91 -9.67 5.66 1.15
C THR A 91 -10.17 6.75 2.10
N ALA A 92 -9.49 7.90 2.15
CA ALA A 92 -9.84 9.01 3.03
C ALA A 92 -11.23 9.57 2.70
N ILE A 93 -11.55 9.77 1.41
CA ILE A 93 -12.85 10.28 0.98
C ILE A 93 -13.95 9.27 1.32
N ILE A 94 -13.77 7.98 1.01
CA ILE A 94 -14.79 6.97 1.29
C ILE A 94 -15.00 6.83 2.80
N PHE A 95 -13.91 6.74 3.57
CA PHE A 95 -14.01 6.59 5.03
C PHE A 95 -14.71 7.81 5.66
N GLU A 96 -14.36 9.03 5.24
CA GLU A 96 -14.96 10.24 5.80
C GLU A 96 -16.41 10.49 5.36
N LEU A 97 -16.78 10.09 4.15
CA LEU A 97 -18.16 10.31 3.68
C LEU A 97 -19.11 9.20 4.14
N PHE A 98 -18.62 7.97 4.34
CA PHE A 98 -19.47 6.82 4.64
C PHE A 98 -19.31 6.28 6.06
N ALA A 99 -18.08 6.13 6.55
CA ALA A 99 -17.87 5.54 7.87
C ALA A 99 -18.11 6.58 8.96
N THR A 100 -17.48 7.75 8.88
CA THR A 100 -17.59 8.74 9.96
C THR A 100 -18.95 9.43 10.01
N THR A 101 -19.72 9.48 8.92
CA THR A 101 -21.11 10.00 8.92
C THR A 101 -22.08 9.11 9.70
N VAL A 102 -21.84 7.79 9.75
CA VAL A 102 -22.62 6.85 10.56
C VAL A 102 -22.28 6.98 12.06
N TYR A 103 -21.05 7.36 12.40
CA TYR A 103 -20.57 7.47 13.78
C TYR A 103 -20.43 8.93 14.30
N GLY A 104 -20.78 9.95 13.51
CA GLY A 104 -20.82 11.35 13.92
C GLY A 104 -20.09 12.34 13.01
N PHE A 105 -19.10 13.05 13.58
CA PHE A 105 -18.47 14.31 13.15
C PHE A 105 -17.63 14.25 11.84
N GLY A 106 -18.05 13.44 10.86
CA GLY A 106 -17.34 13.18 9.63
C GLY A 106 -17.11 14.41 8.75
N GLY A 107 -15.96 14.42 8.07
CA GLY A 107 -15.66 15.39 7.01
C GLY A 107 -14.97 16.70 7.44
N TRP A 108 -15.22 17.23 8.64
CA TRP A 108 -14.63 18.51 9.07
C TRP A 108 -13.10 18.48 9.16
N VAL A 109 -12.55 17.34 9.57
CA VAL A 109 -11.10 17.13 9.74
C VAL A 109 -10.45 16.48 8.51
N LEU A 110 -11.20 16.22 7.42
CA LEU A 110 -10.72 15.47 6.26
C LEU A 110 -9.43 16.07 5.67
N ILE A 111 -9.37 17.39 5.51
CA ILE A 111 -8.19 18.05 4.94
C ILE A 111 -6.94 17.84 5.81
N PHE A 112 -7.10 17.86 7.13
CA PHE A 112 -6.02 17.64 8.08
C PHE A 112 -5.58 16.17 8.10
N LYS A 113 -6.52 15.23 7.96
CA LYS A 113 -6.21 13.81 7.78
C LYS A 113 -5.42 13.55 6.50
N ILE A 114 -5.83 14.16 5.38
CA ILE A 114 -5.09 14.09 4.12
C ILE A 114 -3.65 14.60 4.31
N ILE A 115 -3.47 15.75 4.99
CA ILE A 115 -2.14 16.30 5.31
C ILE A 115 -1.34 15.32 6.17
N GLY A 116 -1.93 14.73 7.20
CA GLY A 116 -1.26 13.73 8.03
C GLY A 116 -0.86 12.48 7.23
N TYR A 117 -1.75 11.94 6.39
CA TYR A 117 -1.46 10.78 5.55
C TYR A 117 -0.37 11.04 4.51
N LEU A 118 -0.15 12.29 4.08
CA LEU A 118 0.97 12.62 3.21
C LEU A 118 2.32 12.26 3.84
N PHE A 119 2.49 12.36 5.16
CA PHE A 119 3.74 11.95 5.82
C PHE A 119 4.01 10.45 5.66
N PHE A 120 2.98 9.61 5.78
CA PHE A 120 3.10 8.17 5.51
C PHE A 120 3.52 7.91 4.06
N ILE A 121 2.89 8.59 3.10
CA ILE A 121 3.24 8.48 1.68
C ILE A 121 4.68 8.92 1.43
N LEU A 122 5.11 10.03 2.02
CA LEU A 122 6.44 10.57 1.80
C LEU A 122 7.52 9.62 2.33
N VAL A 123 7.37 9.13 3.56
CA VAL A 123 8.33 8.17 4.15
C VAL A 123 8.33 6.86 3.37
N ALA A 124 7.17 6.27 3.13
CA ALA A 124 7.05 5.03 2.34
C ALA A 124 7.59 5.21 0.91
N GLY A 125 7.38 6.36 0.30
CA GLY A 125 7.86 6.68 -1.05
C GLY A 125 9.37 6.85 -1.13
N VAL A 126 10.00 7.44 -0.10
CA VAL A 126 11.47 7.44 0.02
C VAL A 126 12.00 6.02 0.14
N MET A 127 11.35 5.17 0.94
CA MET A 127 11.72 3.76 1.10
C MET A 127 11.51 2.95 -0.18
N TYR A 128 10.44 3.22 -0.93
CA TYR A 128 10.19 2.63 -2.25
C TYR A 128 11.31 2.96 -3.23
N LYS A 129 11.74 4.23 -3.29
CA LYS A 129 12.87 4.66 -4.16
C LYS A 129 14.20 4.03 -3.76
N LYS A 130 14.40 3.77 -2.46
CA LYS A 130 15.56 3.04 -1.93
C LYS A 130 15.43 1.52 -2.08
N GLU A 131 14.36 1.05 -2.71
CA GLU A 131 14.10 -0.38 -2.95
C GLU A 131 14.04 -1.23 -1.67
N ILE A 132 13.70 -0.65 -0.51
CA ILE A 132 13.61 -1.36 0.77
C ILE A 132 12.66 -2.57 0.67
N TYR A 133 11.58 -2.46 -0.10
CA TYR A 133 10.67 -3.60 -0.31
C TYR A 133 11.35 -4.82 -0.97
N LYS A 134 12.38 -4.61 -1.81
CA LYS A 134 13.16 -5.71 -2.43
C LYS A 134 14.06 -6.37 -1.40
N GLU A 135 14.61 -5.59 -0.49
CA GLU A 135 15.37 -6.13 0.64
C GLU A 135 14.46 -7.01 1.50
N LEU A 136 13.22 -6.59 1.78
CA LEU A 136 12.29 -7.37 2.61
C LEU A 136 11.92 -8.74 2.02
N ILE A 137 11.79 -8.84 0.69
CA ILE A 137 11.47 -10.11 0.01
C ILE A 137 12.70 -10.99 -0.23
N ASN A 138 13.91 -10.51 0.02
CA ASN A 138 15.13 -11.29 -0.19
C ASN A 138 15.18 -12.51 0.75
N GLU A 139 15.13 -13.71 0.17
CA GLU A 139 15.12 -14.97 0.92
C GLU A 139 16.43 -15.21 1.68
N ASN A 140 17.53 -14.60 1.24
CA ASN A 140 18.83 -14.71 1.89
C ASN A 140 18.93 -13.91 3.20
N ASN A 141 17.93 -13.08 3.53
CA ASN A 141 17.94 -12.33 4.77
C ASN A 141 17.84 -13.26 5.98
N SER A 142 18.76 -13.09 6.92
CA SER A 142 18.72 -13.84 8.19
C SER A 142 17.48 -13.49 9.00
N ILE A 143 17.09 -14.39 9.91
CA ILE A 143 15.98 -14.16 10.85
C ILE A 143 16.20 -12.86 11.63
N ASN A 144 17.44 -12.58 12.06
CA ASN A 144 17.81 -11.37 12.78
C ASN A 144 17.57 -10.11 11.94
N GLN A 145 17.89 -10.13 10.64
CA GLN A 145 17.63 -8.99 9.75
C GLN A 145 16.13 -8.73 9.60
N LYS A 146 15.31 -9.78 9.42
CA LYS A 146 13.84 -9.64 9.34
C LYS A 146 13.27 -9.04 10.63
N TYR A 147 13.78 -9.45 11.78
CA TYR A 147 13.40 -8.88 13.07
C TYR A 147 13.79 -7.41 13.22
N LEU A 148 14.99 -7.02 12.74
CA LEU A 148 15.42 -5.62 12.73
C LEU A 148 14.52 -4.74 11.85
N TYR A 149 14.09 -5.23 10.69
CA TYR A 149 13.11 -4.51 9.87
C TYR A 149 11.77 -4.36 10.61
N SER A 150 11.28 -5.40 11.29
CA SER A 150 10.04 -5.29 12.08
C SER A 150 10.15 -4.23 13.18
N ILE A 151 11.29 -4.15 13.88
CA ILE A 151 11.55 -3.08 14.86
C ILE A 151 11.60 -1.71 14.18
N LEU A 152 12.28 -1.59 13.04
CA LEU A 152 12.37 -0.34 12.31
C LEU A 152 10.97 0.15 11.89
N PHE A 153 10.15 -0.72 11.31
CA PHE A 153 8.78 -0.37 10.93
C PHE A 153 7.91 -0.06 12.14
N PHE A 154 8.10 -0.72 13.29
CA PHE A 154 7.43 -0.35 14.53
C PHE A 154 7.65 1.13 14.87
N PHE A 155 8.91 1.56 14.92
CA PHE A 155 9.23 2.95 15.26
C PHE A 155 8.79 3.95 14.19
N ILE A 156 8.83 3.57 12.90
CA ILE A 156 8.30 4.38 11.80
C ILE A 156 6.79 4.58 11.97
N GLY A 157 6.03 3.49 12.16
CA GLY A 157 4.59 3.54 12.36
C GLY A 157 4.22 4.38 13.58
N TYR A 158 4.84 4.07 14.72
CA TYR A 158 4.67 4.83 15.97
C TYR A 158 4.90 6.33 15.78
N SER A 159 6.03 6.72 15.16
CA SER A 159 6.39 8.13 14.97
C SER A 159 5.47 8.85 13.98
N LEU A 160 5.07 8.18 12.90
CA LEU A 160 4.16 8.77 11.92
C LEU A 160 2.74 8.94 12.48
N THR A 161 2.31 8.01 13.34
CA THR A 161 1.03 8.12 14.05
C THR A 161 1.04 9.30 15.02
N ILE A 162 2.12 9.53 15.79
CA ILE A 162 2.28 10.74 16.63
C ILE A 162 2.03 12.00 15.78
N VAL A 163 2.71 12.10 14.63
CA VAL A 163 2.61 13.28 13.75
C VAL A 163 1.19 13.46 13.23
N TYR A 164 0.54 12.38 12.79
CA TYR A 164 -0.82 12.40 12.29
C TYR A 164 -1.82 12.83 13.37
N ASP A 165 -1.73 12.26 14.57
CA ASP A 165 -2.62 12.59 15.67
C ASP A 165 -2.42 14.02 16.16
N LEU A 166 -1.17 14.52 16.19
CA LEU A 166 -0.91 15.93 16.49
C LEU A 166 -1.57 16.85 15.46
N ILE A 167 -1.44 16.57 14.17
CA ILE A 167 -2.06 17.38 13.10
C ILE A 167 -3.58 17.38 13.25
N THR A 168 -4.19 16.21 13.46
CA THR A 168 -5.64 16.08 13.55
C THR A 168 -6.19 16.64 14.87
N THR A 169 -5.48 16.49 15.98
CA THR A 169 -5.87 17.08 17.27
C THR A 169 -5.78 18.60 17.25
N LEU A 170 -4.69 19.15 16.72
CA LEU A 170 -4.53 20.61 16.57
C LEU A 170 -5.56 21.19 15.60
N SER A 171 -6.04 20.42 14.63
CA SER A 171 -7.09 20.89 13.73
C SER A 171 -8.40 21.22 14.43
N ILE A 172 -8.71 20.54 15.55
CA ILE A 172 -9.92 20.81 16.34
C ILE A 172 -9.87 22.23 16.92
N ILE A 173 -8.68 22.74 17.26
CA ILE A 173 -8.49 24.13 17.72
C ILE A 173 -8.94 25.13 16.65
N VAL A 174 -8.60 24.84 15.40
CA VAL A 174 -8.90 25.70 14.25
C VAL A 174 -10.40 25.67 13.92
N ILE A 175 -11.03 24.50 14.01
CA ILE A 175 -12.43 24.31 13.63
C ILE A 175 -13.38 24.76 14.75
N PHE A 176 -13.05 24.45 16.02
CA PHE A 176 -13.83 24.76 17.20
C PHE A 176 -12.98 25.48 18.25
N PRO A 177 -12.79 26.79 18.13
CA PRO A 177 -11.94 27.56 19.03
C PRO A 177 -12.60 27.68 20.42
N SER A 178 -12.38 26.69 21.27
CA SER A 178 -12.85 26.64 22.66
C SER A 178 -11.78 26.04 23.56
N LEU A 179 -11.24 26.86 24.47
CA LEU A 179 -10.15 26.44 25.37
C LEU A 179 -10.56 25.26 26.27
N SER A 180 -11.82 25.21 26.70
CA SER A 180 -12.33 24.11 27.53
C SER A 180 -12.41 22.79 26.76
N LEU A 181 -12.90 22.83 25.51
CA LEU A 181 -12.98 21.66 24.63
C LEU A 181 -11.58 21.11 24.33
N ILE A 182 -10.61 22.01 24.11
CA ILE A 182 -9.21 21.66 23.83
C ILE A 182 -8.57 20.99 25.04
N MET A 183 -8.73 21.56 26.24
CA MET A 183 -8.15 20.99 27.46
C MET A 183 -8.74 19.60 27.77
N VAL A 184 -10.05 19.43 27.58
CA VAL A 184 -10.70 18.12 27.76
C VAL A 184 -10.18 17.11 26.73
N ASN A 185 -10.12 17.47 25.44
CA ASN A 185 -9.61 16.57 24.40
C ASN A 185 -8.14 16.19 24.59
N LEU A 186 -7.30 17.13 25.03
CA LEU A 186 -5.88 16.84 25.30
C LEU A 186 -5.73 15.92 26.51
N ILE A 187 -6.34 16.24 27.65
CA ILE A 187 -6.15 15.47 28.89
C ILE A 187 -6.82 14.10 28.78
N ALA A 188 -8.08 14.06 28.35
CA ALA A 188 -8.82 12.80 28.20
C ALA A 188 -8.27 11.96 27.04
N GLY A 189 -7.66 12.58 26.04
CA GLY A 189 -7.10 11.92 24.87
C GLY A 189 -5.76 11.22 25.11
N ILE A 190 -4.99 11.58 26.14
CA ILE A 190 -3.64 11.01 26.36
C ILE A 190 -3.63 9.47 26.40
N PRO A 191 -4.50 8.77 27.19
CA PRO A 191 -4.48 7.30 27.20
C PRO A 191 -4.84 6.70 25.84
N PHE A 192 -5.80 7.32 25.14
CA PHE A 192 -6.25 6.91 23.82
C PHE A 192 -5.17 7.10 22.75
N PHE A 193 -4.43 8.20 22.83
CA PHE A 193 -3.31 8.58 21.98
C PHE A 193 -2.16 7.59 22.15
N ILE A 194 -1.70 7.33 23.38
CA ILE A 194 -0.64 6.35 23.65
C ILE A 194 -1.03 4.96 23.14
N PHE A 195 -2.27 4.53 23.40
CA PHE A 195 -2.75 3.24 22.92
C PHE A 195 -2.77 3.16 21.40
N HIS A 196 -3.25 4.21 20.73
CA HIS A 196 -3.29 4.30 19.27
C HIS A 196 -1.91 4.18 18.63
N GLU A 197 -0.93 4.91 19.17
CA GLU A 197 0.43 4.90 18.65
C GLU A 197 1.10 3.54 18.82
N VAL A 198 0.97 2.92 19.99
CA VAL A 198 1.57 1.61 20.26
C VAL A 198 0.94 0.55 19.37
N THR A 199 -0.38 0.54 19.24
CA THR A 199 -1.08 -0.42 18.37
C THR A 199 -0.72 -0.22 16.90
N ASN A 200 -0.60 1.01 16.41
CA ASN A 200 -0.11 1.30 15.07
C ASN A 200 1.36 0.91 14.88
N GLY A 201 2.22 1.15 15.86
CA GLY A 201 3.59 0.64 15.85
C GLY A 201 3.62 -0.88 15.68
N LEU A 202 2.81 -1.61 16.47
CA LEU A 202 2.70 -3.06 16.37
C LEU A 202 2.19 -3.50 14.99
N LEU A 203 1.18 -2.84 14.45
CA LEU A 203 0.68 -3.10 13.09
C LEU A 203 1.78 -2.92 12.03
N PHE A 204 2.55 -1.84 12.11
CA PHE A 204 3.63 -1.58 11.17
C PHE A 204 4.76 -2.60 11.29
N SER A 205 5.02 -3.13 12.49
CA SER A 205 6.02 -4.20 12.67
C SER A 205 5.73 -5.47 11.84
N LEU A 206 4.48 -5.65 11.39
CA LEU A 206 4.03 -6.75 10.54
C LEU A 206 4.31 -6.52 9.05
N ILE A 207 4.69 -5.30 8.63
CA ILE A 207 4.93 -4.96 7.22
C ILE A 207 5.90 -5.92 6.52
N PRO A 208 7.07 -6.27 7.10
CA PRO A 208 7.99 -7.24 6.49
C PRO A 208 7.30 -8.57 6.16
N SER A 209 6.53 -9.12 7.10
CA SER A 209 5.82 -10.38 6.92
C SER A 209 4.72 -10.27 5.86
N ILE A 210 3.94 -9.18 5.88
CA ILE A 210 2.86 -8.94 4.92
C ILE A 210 3.44 -8.82 3.50
N ILE A 211 4.53 -8.07 3.31
CA ILE A 211 5.16 -7.91 1.99
C ILE A 211 5.65 -9.25 1.44
N VAL A 212 6.30 -10.07 2.26
CA VAL A 212 6.75 -11.41 1.86
C VAL A 212 5.57 -12.30 1.46
N LEU A 213 4.46 -12.25 2.20
CA LEU A 213 3.25 -13.01 1.86
C LEU A 213 2.62 -12.57 0.54
N ILE A 214 2.50 -11.26 0.33
CA ILE A 214 1.97 -10.70 -0.93
C ILE A 214 2.85 -11.15 -2.11
N ASP A 215 4.17 -11.05 -1.99
CA ASP A 215 5.09 -11.41 -3.06
C ASP A 215 5.04 -12.91 -3.39
N LYS A 216 5.07 -13.78 -2.37
CA LYS A 216 4.90 -15.22 -2.56
C LYS A 216 3.58 -15.55 -3.25
N SER A 217 2.48 -14.93 -2.82
CA SER A 217 1.16 -15.17 -3.45
C SER A 217 1.11 -14.75 -4.92
N SER A 218 1.90 -13.73 -5.32
CA SER A 218 2.00 -13.29 -6.71
C SER A 218 2.75 -14.29 -7.60
N ILE A 219 3.76 -14.98 -7.06
CA ILE A 219 4.54 -16.00 -7.77
C ILE A 219 3.69 -17.25 -8.06
N TYR A 220 2.81 -17.63 -7.13
CA TYR A 220 1.88 -18.75 -7.31
C TYR A 220 0.66 -18.42 -8.17
N GLY A 221 0.46 -17.14 -8.52
CA GLY A 221 -0.67 -16.64 -9.31
C GLY A 221 -0.40 -16.46 -10.80
N ASN A 222 0.65 -17.07 -11.35
CA ASN A 222 0.93 -17.04 -12.80
C ASN A 222 -0.16 -17.80 -13.57
N TYR A 223 -1.20 -17.07 -14.00
CA TYR A 223 -2.09 -17.40 -15.11
C TYR A 223 -1.61 -16.67 -16.38
#